data_AF-A0A7S4AYY2-F1
#
_entry.id   AF-A0A7S4AYY2-F1
#
_cell.length_a   1.000
_cell.length_b   1.000
_cell.length_c   1.000
_cell.angle_alpha   90.00
_cell.angle_beta   90.00
_cell.angle_gamma   90.00
#
_symmetry.space_group_name_H-M   'P 1'
#
loop_
_entity.id
_entity.type
_entity.pdbx_description
1 polymer ?
#
loop_
_entity_poly.entity_id
_entity_poly.type
_entity_poly.pdbx_seq_one_letter_code
_entity_poly.pdbx_strand_id
1 'polypeptide(L)'
;EGQWRVFLFGGGNSAQGFNDLHVLEPAKGDAMTWRKLSPAASGGGEAGALQPQATEGATAVASGGMLIVFGGYTATGATSACYAWGCETYRTGGHAARAPATAQKL
;
A
#
# COMPACT_ATOMS: atom_id res chain seq x y z
N GLU A 1 -1.58 -19.54 13.82
CA GLU A 1 -0.85 -18.36 14.33
C GLU A 1 -1.19 -17.16 13.47
N GLY A 2 -1.39 -15.98 14.06
CA GLY A 2 -1.67 -14.76 13.30
C GLY A 2 -0.43 -14.33 12.54
N GLN A 3 -0.45 -14.43 11.21
CA GLN A 3 0.59 -13.83 10.39
C GLN A 3 0.44 -12.32 10.48
N TRP A 4 1.35 -11.66 11.20
CA TRP A 4 1.41 -10.21 11.24
C TRP A 4 2.15 -9.69 10.01
N ARG A 5 1.82 -8.46 9.60
CA ARG A 5 2.51 -7.74 8.53
C ARG A 5 2.64 -6.28 8.93
N VAL A 6 3.75 -5.65 8.53
CA VAL A 6 3.92 -4.20 8.65
C VAL A 6 4.04 -3.62 7.25
N PHE A 7 3.16 -2.66 6.94
CA PHE A 7 3.15 -1.96 5.66
C PHE A 7 3.79 -0.59 5.83
N LEU A 8 4.74 -0.26 4.95
CA LEU A 8 5.44 1.02 4.94
C LEU A 8 5.24 1.66 3.58
N PHE A 9 4.71 2.88 3.56
CA PHE A 9 4.50 3.65 2.34
C PHE A 9 5.31 4.95 2.39
N GLY A 10 5.96 5.27 1.27
CA GLY A 10 6.52 6.60 1.02
C GLY A 10 7.69 6.95 1.94
N GLY A 11 7.63 8.15 2.53
CA GLY A 11 8.78 8.81 3.15
C GLY A 11 9.45 9.77 2.18
N GLY A 12 10.70 10.14 2.42
CA GLY A 12 11.45 11.02 1.53
C GLY A 12 12.89 11.21 1.97
N ASN A 13 13.63 11.94 1.15
CA ASN A 13 14.95 12.46 1.45
C ASN A 13 15.02 13.95 1.09
N SER A 14 16.19 14.57 1.17
CA SER A 14 16.36 16.00 0.85
C SER A 14 16.07 16.38 -0.61
N ALA A 15 15.89 15.40 -1.50
CA ALA A 15 15.65 15.63 -2.93
C ALA A 15 14.20 15.34 -3.33
N GLN A 16 13.53 14.36 -2.72
CA GLN A 16 12.19 13.93 -3.13
C GLN A 16 11.47 13.10 -2.06
N GLY A 17 10.14 13.12 -2.13
CA GLY A 17 9.29 12.09 -1.53
C GLY A 17 9.35 10.76 -2.27
N PHE A 18 8.87 9.71 -1.62
CA PHE A 18 8.75 8.37 -2.21
C PHE A 18 7.28 7.97 -2.34
N ASN A 19 7.02 6.96 -3.17
CA ASN A 19 5.68 6.45 -3.44
C ASN A 19 5.62 4.91 -3.49
N ASP A 20 6.67 4.22 -3.05
CA ASP A 20 6.66 2.77 -3.00
C ASP A 20 6.07 2.24 -1.70
N LEU A 21 5.58 1.00 -1.79
CA LEU A 21 5.00 0.26 -0.69
C LEU A 21 5.90 -0.93 -0.39
N HIS A 22 6.27 -1.10 0.86
CA HIS A 22 7.03 -2.25 1.35
C HIS A 22 6.21 -3.01 2.39
N VAL A 23 6.40 -4.33 2.43
CA VAL A 23 5.87 -5.18 3.49
C VAL A 23 7.01 -5.90 4.20
N LEU A 24 6.96 -5.88 5.52
CA LEU A 24 7.75 -6.70 6.41
C LEU A 24 6.86 -7.83 6.94
N GLU A 25 7.25 -9.07 6.70
CA GLU A 25 6.48 -10.25 7.09
C GLU A 25 7.37 -11.42 7.55
N PRO A 26 6.88 -12.29 8.46
CA PRO A 26 7.62 -13.47 8.89
C PRO A 26 7.98 -14.38 7.73
N ALA A 27 9.22 -14.86 7.71
CA ALA A 27 9.69 -15.91 6.84
C ALA A 27 9.64 -17.27 7.56
N LYS A 28 10.16 -18.33 6.92
CA LYS A 28 10.29 -19.64 7.58
C LYS A 28 11.29 -19.55 8.74
N GLY A 29 10.90 -20.00 9.93
CA GLY A 29 11.67 -19.85 11.17
C GLY A 29 11.42 -18.48 11.82
N ASP A 30 12.35 -18.01 12.66
CA ASP A 30 12.26 -16.70 13.34
C ASP A 30 12.81 -15.54 12.50
N ALA A 31 12.96 -15.74 11.18
CA ALA A 31 13.51 -14.76 10.27
C ALA A 31 12.44 -13.80 9.73
N MET A 32 12.88 -12.59 9.34
CA MET A 32 12.04 -11.55 8.79
C MET A 32 12.44 -11.22 7.35
N THR A 33 11.45 -11.07 6.46
CA THR A 33 11.70 -10.69 5.06
C THR A 33 11.01 -9.40 4.67
N TRP A 34 11.71 -8.63 3.85
CA TRP A 34 11.22 -7.41 3.23
C TRP A 34 10.84 -7.69 1.78
N ARG A 35 9.69 -7.16 1.36
CA ARG A 35 9.27 -7.23 -0.04
C ARG A 35 8.68 -5.89 -0.49
N LYS A 36 9.21 -5.38 -1.59
CA LYS A 36 8.60 -4.25 -2.29
C LYS A 36 7.33 -4.72 -3.01
N LEU A 37 6.23 -4.03 -2.77
CA LEU A 37 4.96 -4.24 -3.46
C LEU A 37 4.90 -3.29 -4.66
N SER A 38 4.98 -3.85 -5.86
CA SER A 38 4.63 -3.10 -7.07
C SER A 38 3.12 -2.90 -7.12
N PRO A 39 2.61 -1.74 -7.56
CA PRO A 39 1.20 -1.64 -7.88
C PRO A 39 0.91 -2.68 -8.95
N ALA A 40 -0.05 -3.57 -8.68
CA ALA A 40 -0.42 -4.58 -9.65
C ALA A 40 -0.84 -3.88 -10.95
N ALA A 41 -0.31 -4.35 -12.09
CA ALA A 41 -0.85 -3.98 -13.38
C ALA A 41 -2.32 -4.37 -13.38
N SER A 42 -3.22 -3.41 -13.53
CA SER A 42 -4.63 -3.65 -13.80
C SER A 42 -4.69 -4.63 -14.97
N GLY A 43 -5.32 -5.79 -14.76
CA GLY A 43 -5.47 -6.78 -15.81
C GLY A 43 -6.15 -6.17 -17.03
N GLY A 44 -5.49 -6.25 -18.19
CA GLY A 44 -6.09 -6.11 -19.51
C GLY A 44 -6.60 -4.71 -19.87
N GLY A 45 -5.71 -3.86 -20.38
CA GLY A 45 -6.07 -2.59 -21.03
C GLY A 45 -5.16 -1.46 -20.58
N GLU A 46 -4.89 -0.52 -21.47
CA GLU A 46 -3.89 0.56 -21.35
C GLU A 46 -4.10 1.59 -20.20
N ALA A 47 -4.89 1.26 -19.19
CA ALA A 47 -4.90 1.96 -17.91
C ALA A 47 -3.73 1.44 -17.07
N GLY A 48 -2.57 2.09 -17.23
CA GLY A 48 -1.34 1.78 -16.50
C GLY A 48 -1.57 1.66 -14.99
N ALA A 49 -0.81 0.78 -14.36
CA ALA A 49 -0.84 0.55 -12.91
C ALA A 49 -0.92 1.90 -12.16
N LEU A 50 -1.96 2.11 -11.36
CA LEU A 50 -2.12 3.32 -10.55
C LEU A 50 -1.00 3.38 -9.51
N GLN A 51 0.07 4.09 -9.83
CA GLN A 51 1.15 4.42 -8.90
C GLN A 51 0.76 5.73 -8.18
N PRO A 52 0.76 5.76 -6.83
CA PRO A 52 0.58 7.01 -6.11
C PRO A 52 1.63 8.04 -6.48
N GLN A 53 1.27 9.31 -6.35
CA GLN A 53 2.25 10.39 -6.41
C GLN A 53 3.26 10.27 -5.26
N ALA A 54 4.52 10.60 -5.52
CA ALA A 54 5.54 10.73 -4.48
C ALA A 54 5.17 11.82 -3.48
N THR A 55 5.14 11.44 -2.19
CA THR A 55 4.70 12.31 -1.09
C THR A 55 5.51 12.06 0.16
N GLU A 56 5.80 13.12 0.90
CA GLU A 56 6.33 13.04 2.26
C GLU A 56 5.21 13.18 3.30
N GLY A 57 5.34 12.52 4.44
CA GLY A 57 4.41 12.69 5.56
C GLY A 57 2.96 12.24 5.28
N ALA A 58 2.76 11.37 4.28
CA ALA A 58 1.46 10.74 4.06
C ALA A 58 1.06 9.85 5.25
N THR A 59 -0.24 9.77 5.52
CA THR A 59 -0.78 8.86 6.54
C THR A 59 -1.08 7.51 5.91
N ALA A 60 -0.70 6.41 6.55
CA ALA A 60 -1.01 5.05 6.12
C ALA A 60 -1.72 4.27 7.22
N VAL A 61 -2.87 3.66 6.91
CA VAL A 61 -3.69 2.89 7.88
C VAL A 61 -4.14 1.59 7.25
N ALA A 62 -3.96 0.47 7.96
CA ALA A 62 -4.46 -0.84 7.56
C ALA A 62 -5.68 -1.24 8.42
N SER A 63 -6.80 -1.57 7.78
CA SER A 63 -8.01 -2.06 8.44
C SER A 63 -8.87 -2.88 7.49
N GLY A 64 -9.47 -3.97 7.98
CA GLY A 64 -10.43 -4.77 7.19
C GLY A 64 -9.86 -5.36 5.89
N GLY A 65 -8.55 -5.64 5.85
CA GLY A 65 -7.85 -6.13 4.65
C GLY A 65 -7.52 -5.06 3.61
N MET A 66 -7.76 -3.79 3.92
CA MET A 66 -7.41 -2.63 3.11
C MET A 66 -6.29 -1.83 3.78
N LEU A 67 -5.32 -1.39 2.99
CA LEU A 67 -4.37 -0.34 3.32
C LEU A 67 -4.81 0.94 2.64
N ILE A 68 -4.98 2.02 3.40
CA ILE A 68 -5.31 3.35 2.90
C ILE A 68 -4.10 4.24 3.10
N VAL A 69 -3.71 4.96 2.05
CA VAL A 69 -2.72 6.04 2.09
C VAL A 69 -3.43 7.35 1.74
N PHE A 70 -3.33 8.32 2.65
CA PHE A 70 -3.99 9.62 2.51
C PHE A 70 -2.98 10.77 2.60
N GLY A 71 -3.09 11.67 1.63
CA GLY A 71 -2.47 12.98 1.63
C GLY A 71 -0.94 12.95 1.55
N GLY A 72 -0.32 13.81 2.36
CA GLY A 72 1.12 14.07 2.34
C GLY A 72 1.45 15.40 1.64
N TYR A 73 2.75 15.67 1.51
CA TYR A 73 3.29 16.88 0.90
C TYR A 73 4.06 16.54 -0.37
N THR A 74 3.85 17.36 -1.41
CA THR A 74 4.46 17.24 -2.73
C THR A 74 5.20 18.53 -3.08
N ALA A 75 5.92 18.56 -4.20
CA ALA A 75 6.54 19.79 -4.70
C ALA A 75 5.52 20.94 -4.93
N THR A 76 4.24 20.62 -5.15
CA THR A 76 3.17 21.62 -5.36
C THR A 76 2.38 21.93 -4.08
N GLY A 77 2.78 21.37 -2.93
CA GLY A 77 2.10 21.57 -1.64
C GLY A 77 1.42 20.31 -1.11
N ALA A 78 0.62 20.49 -0.06
CA ALA A 78 -0.17 19.43 0.56
C ALA A 78 -1.24 18.89 -0.41
N THR A 79 -1.47 17.59 -0.38
CA THR A 79 -2.47 16.91 -1.21
C THR A 79 -3.53 16.22 -0.35
N SER A 80 -4.73 16.07 -0.88
CA SER A 80 -5.82 15.26 -0.33
C SER A 80 -6.02 13.95 -1.10
N ALA A 81 -5.08 13.59 -1.99
CA ALA A 81 -5.16 12.34 -2.74
C ALA A 81 -5.23 11.13 -1.80
N CYS A 82 -6.12 10.20 -2.11
CA CYS A 82 -6.35 8.99 -1.32
C CYS A 82 -6.17 7.77 -2.21
N TYR A 83 -5.39 6.80 -1.74
CA TYR A 83 -5.11 5.56 -2.44
C TYR A 83 -5.41 4.38 -1.53
N ALA A 84 -5.94 3.30 -2.08
CA ALA A 84 -6.27 2.10 -1.33
C ALA A 84 -5.71 0.85 -2.00
N TRP A 85 -5.13 -0.05 -1.21
CA TRP A 85 -4.65 -1.36 -1.65
C TRP A 85 -5.31 -2.46 -0.83
N GLY A 86 -5.61 -3.58 -1.46
CA GLY A 86 -5.85 -4.81 -0.74
C GLY A 86 -4.55 -5.35 -0.15
N CYS A 87 -4.51 -5.49 1.16
CA CYS A 87 -3.32 -5.90 1.89
C CYS A 87 -3.44 -7.28 2.55
N GLU A 88 -4.67 -7.77 2.76
CA GLU A 88 -4.94 -9.07 3.38
C GLU A 88 -6.21 -9.73 2.84
N THR A 89 -6.39 -11.01 3.20
CA THR A 89 -7.67 -11.70 3.02
C THR A 89 -8.56 -11.30 4.20
N TYR A 90 -9.72 -10.72 3.92
CA TYR A 90 -10.69 -10.33 4.95
C TYR A 90 -11.87 -11.31 4.93
N ARG A 91 -12.54 -11.52 6.06
CA ARG A 91 -13.72 -12.38 6.13
C ARG A 91 -14.99 -11.53 6.19
N THR A 92 -15.91 -11.77 5.28
CA THR A 92 -17.29 -11.25 5.37
C THR A 92 -18.26 -12.42 5.35
N GLY A 93 -19.18 -12.46 6.32
CA GLY A 93 -20.23 -13.48 6.36
C GLY A 93 -19.75 -14.93 6.33
N GLY A 94 -18.58 -15.24 6.90
CA GLY A 94 -18.01 -16.60 6.90
C GLY A 94 -17.19 -16.97 5.65
N HIS A 95 -17.18 -16.14 4.61
CA HIS A 95 -16.36 -16.35 3.41
C HIS A 95 -15.11 -15.46 3.43
N ALA A 96 -13.97 -16.06 3.10
CA ALA A 96 -12.70 -15.35 2.93
C ALA A 96 -12.69 -14.66 1.56
N ALA A 97 -12.70 -13.33 1.55
CA ALA A 97 -12.60 -12.49 0.36
C ALA A 97 -11.21 -11.86 0.30
N ARG A 98 -10.66 -11.73 -0.91
CA ARG A 98 -9.37 -11.09 -1.13
C ARG A 98 -9.62 -9.64 -1.56
N ALA A 99 -9.05 -8.69 -0.83
CA ALA A 99 -9.11 -7.29 -1.22
C ALA A 99 -8.37 -7.06 -2.56
N PRO A 100 -8.73 -6.02 -3.34
CA PRO A 100 -8.14 -5.77 -4.65
C PRO A 100 -6.61 -5.65 -4.56
N ALA A 101 -5.86 -6.45 -5.31
CA ALA A 101 -4.39 -6.42 -5.24
C ALA A 101 -3.77 -5.13 -5.84
N THR A 102 -4.58 -4.34 -6.53
CA THR A 102 -4.20 -3.11 -7.25
C THR A 102 -4.54 -1.88 -6.40
N ALA A 103 -3.68 -0.87 -6.44
CA ALA A 103 -4.02 0.44 -5.90
C ALA A 103 -5.25 1.00 -6.62
N GLN A 104 -6.17 1.59 -5.87
CA GLN A 104 -7.29 2.37 -6.40
C GLN A 104 -7.20 3.78 -5.85
N LYS A 105 -7.41 4.79 -6.70
CA LYS A 105 -7.61 6.16 -6.23
C LYS A 105 -9.06 6.28 -5.74
N LEU A 106 -9.24 6.74 -4.51
CA LEU A 106 -10.56 7.00 -3.92
C LEU A 106 -11.00 8.44 -4.19
#